data_AF-A0A9W6Z6C6-F1
#
_entry.id   AF-A0A9W6Z6C6-F1
#
_cell.length_a   1.000
_cell.length_b   1.000
_cell.length_c   1.000
_cell.angle_alpha   90.00
_cell.angle_beta   90.00
_cell.angle_gamma   90.00
#
_symmetry.space_group_name_H-M   'P 1'
#
loop_
_entity.id
_entity.type
_entity.pdbx_description
1 polymer ?
#
loop_
_entity_poly.entity_id
_entity_poly.type
_entity_poly.pdbx_seq_one_letter_code
_entity_poly.pdbx_strand_id
1 'polypeptide(L)'
;MIKAPRAFDISNHFMEWQGFNCDKDLIPKPDINNKVMRIWCRAYLSAFTSSTSSKISDSDVDKLINEIALYYGVPGFYWGVWAGIQSGISLIDFDYSNYSGERLIEYWNWKRWFLKFKLNSKI
;
A
#
# COMPACT_ATOMS: atom_id res chain seq x y z
N MET A 1 16.93 15.39 -3.52
CA MET A 1 15.67 14.66 -3.25
C MET A 1 16.00 13.31 -2.63
N ILE A 2 15.40 13.00 -1.48
CA ILE A 2 15.49 11.66 -0.88
C ILE A 2 14.53 10.76 -1.66
N LYS A 3 15.01 9.60 -2.11
CA LYS A 3 14.17 8.62 -2.81
C LYS A 3 13.25 7.95 -1.80
N ALA A 4 11.96 7.87 -2.11
CA ALA A 4 11.01 7.09 -1.30
C ALA A 4 11.33 5.59 -1.41
N PRO A 5 11.07 4.79 -0.36
CA PRO A 5 11.14 3.33 -0.44
C PRO A 5 10.18 2.80 -1.52
N ARG A 6 10.62 1.82 -2.33
CA ARG A 6 9.77 1.21 -3.38
C ARG A 6 8.43 0.72 -2.84
N ALA A 7 8.43 0.19 -1.62
CA ALA A 7 7.22 -0.35 -0.99
C ALA A 7 6.16 0.72 -0.73
N PHE A 8 6.54 1.98 -0.49
CA PHE A 8 5.59 3.08 -0.38
C PHE A 8 4.89 3.33 -1.72
N ASP A 9 5.66 3.42 -2.80
CA ASP A 9 5.14 3.66 -4.15
C ASP A 9 4.19 2.54 -4.60
N ILE A 10 4.59 1.28 -4.37
CA ILE A 10 3.76 0.11 -4.66
C ILE A 10 2.49 0.09 -3.80
N SER A 11 2.61 0.37 -2.50
CA SER A 11 1.45 0.44 -1.61
C SER A 11 0.48 1.54 -2.06
N ASN A 12 1.02 2.70 -2.44
CA ASN A 12 0.22 3.80 -2.96
C ASN A 12 -0.53 3.38 -4.22
N HIS A 13 0.16 2.74 -5.17
CA HIS A 13 -0.45 2.23 -6.39
C HIS A 13 -1.60 1.25 -6.11
N PHE A 14 -1.44 0.31 -5.17
CA PHE A 14 -2.53 -0.60 -4.80
C PHE A 14 -3.70 0.10 -4.13
N MET A 15 -3.46 1.13 -3.31
CA MET A 15 -4.56 1.87 -2.67
C MET A 15 -5.48 2.53 -3.70
N GLU A 16 -4.95 2.96 -4.84
CA GLU A 16 -5.76 3.53 -5.94
C GLU A 16 -6.73 2.51 -6.58
N TRP A 17 -6.55 1.21 -6.36
CA TRP A 17 -7.42 0.18 -6.92
C TRP A 17 -8.84 0.21 -6.35
N GLN A 18 -9.06 0.91 -5.23
CA GLN A 18 -10.40 1.16 -4.70
C GLN A 18 -11.28 1.97 -5.67
N GLY A 19 -10.67 2.69 -6.60
CA GLY A 19 -11.34 3.54 -7.57
C GLY A 19 -12.21 4.63 -6.92
N PHE A 20 -13.04 5.27 -7.74
CA PHE A 20 -13.95 6.33 -7.27
C PHE A 20 -15.06 5.82 -6.34
N ASN A 21 -15.37 4.53 -6.40
CA ASN A 21 -16.39 3.90 -5.55
C ASN A 21 -15.86 3.51 -4.16
N CYS A 22 -14.57 3.77 -3.87
CA CYS A 22 -13.92 3.40 -2.62
C CYS A 22 -14.09 1.91 -2.25
N ASP A 23 -14.07 1.03 -3.26
CA ASP A 23 -14.24 -0.42 -3.07
C ASP A 23 -12.92 -1.05 -2.61
N LYS A 24 -12.78 -1.17 -1.29
CA LYS A 24 -11.56 -1.69 -0.64
C LYS A 24 -11.34 -3.18 -0.90
N ASP A 25 -12.36 -3.93 -1.35
CA ASP A 25 -12.22 -5.35 -1.65
C ASP A 25 -11.41 -5.60 -2.93
N LEU A 26 -11.27 -4.57 -3.78
CA LEU A 26 -10.41 -4.60 -4.95
C LEU A 26 -8.92 -4.54 -4.59
N ILE A 27 -8.57 -4.06 -3.40
CA ILE A 27 -7.18 -3.92 -2.98
C ILE A 27 -6.67 -5.29 -2.48
N PRO A 28 -5.62 -5.86 -3.10
CA PRO A 28 -5.11 -7.16 -2.66
C PRO A 28 -4.47 -7.02 -1.27
N LYS A 29 -4.86 -7.90 -0.34
CA LYS A 29 -4.27 -7.95 1.02
C LYS A 29 -2.77 -8.25 0.97
N PRO A 30 -1.94 -7.63 1.84
CA PRO A 30 -0.50 -7.80 1.85
C PRO A 30 -0.08 -9.10 2.53
N ASP A 31 -0.39 -10.23 1.87
CA ASP A 31 -0.16 -11.60 2.35
C ASP A 31 0.65 -12.38 1.30
N ILE A 32 1.66 -13.13 1.75
CA ILE A 32 2.53 -13.92 0.86
C ILE A 32 1.75 -14.98 0.08
N ASN A 33 0.60 -15.44 0.59
CA ASN A 33 -0.26 -16.42 -0.06
C ASN A 33 -1.29 -15.77 -1.01
N ASN A 34 -1.36 -14.43 -1.09
CA ASN A 34 -2.28 -13.75 -1.98
C ASN A 34 -1.83 -13.88 -3.44
N LYS A 35 -2.61 -14.64 -4.23
CA LYS A 35 -2.29 -14.94 -5.64
C LYS A 35 -2.11 -13.68 -6.50
N VAL A 36 -2.95 -12.66 -6.32
CA VAL A 36 -2.87 -11.41 -7.09
C VAL A 36 -1.58 -10.67 -6.75
N MET A 37 -1.24 -10.53 -5.46
CA MET A 37 0.03 -9.93 -5.05
C MET A 37 1.24 -10.70 -5.58
N ARG A 38 1.22 -12.03 -5.51
CA ARG A 38 2.33 -12.85 -6.03
C ARG A 38 2.57 -12.61 -7.52
N ILE A 39 1.49 -12.61 -8.31
CA ILE A 39 1.57 -12.36 -9.76
C ILE A 39 2.12 -10.96 -10.03
N TRP A 40 1.58 -9.94 -9.37
CA TRP A 40 2.01 -8.55 -9.54
C TRP A 40 3.48 -8.35 -9.14
N CYS A 41 3.87 -8.83 -7.95
CA CYS A 41 5.24 -8.71 -7.43
C CYS A 41 6.24 -9.45 -8.32
N ARG A 42 5.88 -10.62 -8.85
CA ARG A 42 6.75 -11.35 -9.78
C ARG A 42 6.93 -10.57 -11.09
N ALA A 43 5.86 -10.00 -11.64
CA ALA A 43 5.95 -9.16 -12.83
C ALA A 43 6.84 -7.93 -12.59
N TYR A 44 6.64 -7.24 -11.46
CA TYR A 44 7.48 -6.12 -11.03
C TYR A 44 8.96 -6.51 -10.98
N LEU A 45 9.32 -7.58 -10.26
CA LEU A 45 10.71 -8.02 -10.12
C LEU A 45 11.34 -8.46 -11.46
N SER A 46 10.55 -9.05 -12.35
CA SER A 46 11.00 -9.48 -13.69
C SER A 46 11.43 -8.28 -14.54
N ALA A 47 10.72 -7.15 -14.43
CA ALA A 47 11.00 -5.95 -15.20
C ALA A 47 12.37 -5.31 -14.87
N PHE A 48 12.92 -5.54 -13.67
CA PHE A 48 14.20 -4.94 -13.24
C PHE A 48 15.42 -5.85 -13.42
N THR A 49 15.23 -7.12 -13.76
CA THR A 49 16.32 -8.11 -13.73
C THR A 49 16.80 -8.55 -15.11
N SER A 50 16.33 -7.91 -16.19
CA SER A 50 16.52 -8.37 -17.59
C SER A 50 16.24 -9.87 -17.77
N SER A 51 15.46 -10.44 -16.86
CA SER A 51 15.28 -11.87 -16.67
C SER A 51 13.81 -12.20 -16.87
N THR A 52 13.54 -13.36 -17.47
CA THR A 52 12.19 -13.91 -17.57
C THR A 52 11.62 -14.18 -16.18
N SER A 53 10.31 -14.07 -16.04
CA SER A 53 9.58 -14.29 -14.78
C SER A 53 9.88 -15.63 -14.09
N SER A 54 10.31 -16.62 -14.86
CA SER A 54 10.76 -17.93 -14.40
C SER A 54 12.02 -17.93 -13.52
N LYS A 55 12.82 -16.87 -13.53
CA LYS A 55 14.04 -16.77 -12.70
C LYS A 55 13.82 -16.10 -11.33
N ILE A 56 12.66 -15.48 -11.11
CA ILE A 56 12.34 -14.86 -9.82
C ILE A 56 11.98 -15.96 -8.83
N SER A 57 12.70 -16.08 -7.71
CA SER A 57 12.39 -17.10 -6.70
C SER A 57 11.14 -16.73 -5.90
N ASP A 58 10.46 -17.73 -5.32
CA ASP A 58 9.35 -17.47 -4.40
C ASP A 58 9.79 -16.67 -3.17
N SER A 59 11.03 -16.86 -2.71
CA SER A 59 11.61 -16.09 -1.62
C SER A 59 11.71 -14.59 -1.95
N ASP A 60 12.06 -14.24 -3.19
CA ASP A 60 12.15 -12.84 -3.60
C ASP A 60 10.77 -12.17 -3.68
N VAL A 61 9.76 -12.92 -4.13
CA VAL A 61 8.36 -12.48 -4.11
C VAL A 61 7.89 -12.27 -2.68
N ASP A 62 8.17 -13.21 -1.76
CA ASP A 62 7.81 -13.12 -0.35
C ASP A 62 8.45 -11.91 0.32
N LYS A 63 9.73 -11.65 0.05
CA LYS A 63 10.44 -10.46 0.56
C LYS A 63 9.74 -9.18 0.10
N LEU A 64 9.42 -9.05 -1.18
CA LEU A 64 8.73 -7.87 -1.70
C LEU A 64 7.34 -7.69 -1.09
N ILE A 65 6.56 -8.76 -0.93
CA ILE A 65 5.24 -8.70 -0.28
C ILE A 65 5.38 -8.26 1.19
N ASN A 66 6.37 -8.76 1.92
CA ASN A 66 6.63 -8.33 3.30
C ASN A 66 7.08 -6.86 3.39
N GLU A 67 7.85 -6.38 2.42
CA GLU A 67 8.18 -4.94 2.32
C GLU A 67 6.92 -4.11 2.07
N ILE A 68 6.03 -4.54 1.16
CA ILE A 68 4.75 -3.87 0.91
C ILE A 68 3.90 -3.86 2.18
N ALA A 69 3.80 -4.99 2.90
CA ALA A 69 3.05 -5.10 4.14
C ALA A 69 3.47 -4.06 5.20
N LEU A 70 4.76 -3.72 5.26
CA LEU A 70 5.32 -2.71 6.15
C LEU A 70 4.91 -1.27 5.78
N TYR A 71 4.59 -1.00 4.51
CA TYR A 71 4.19 0.32 4.03
C TYR A 71 2.70 0.43 3.67
N TYR A 72 1.96 -0.68 3.75
CA TYR A 72 0.64 -0.82 3.14
C TYR A 72 -0.37 0.27 3.54
N GLY A 73 -0.40 0.68 4.81
CA GLY A 73 -1.27 1.77 5.27
C GLY A 73 -0.65 3.16 5.29
N VAL A 74 0.64 3.30 4.98
CA VAL A 74 1.35 4.61 4.99
C VAL A 74 0.76 5.60 3.97
N PRO A 75 0.31 5.21 2.77
CA PRO A 75 -0.39 6.11 1.87
C PRO A 75 -1.64 6.75 2.49
N GLY A 76 -2.37 6.05 3.37
CA GLY A 76 -3.51 6.60 4.08
C GLY A 76 -3.12 7.77 4.99
N PHE A 77 -1.97 7.66 5.67
CA PHE A 77 -1.45 8.76 6.49
C PHE A 77 -1.02 9.95 5.62
N TYR A 78 -0.25 9.67 4.56
CA TYR A 78 0.24 10.71 3.66
C TYR A 78 -0.90 11.51 3.02
N TRP A 79 -1.86 10.82 2.39
CA TRP A 79 -2.98 11.47 1.71
C TRP A 79 -4.01 12.05 2.69
N GLY A 80 -4.14 11.47 3.88
CA GLY A 80 -4.97 12.05 4.94
C GLY A 80 -4.45 13.42 5.38
N VAL A 81 -3.15 13.52 5.68
CA VAL A 81 -2.53 14.82 6.04
C VAL A 81 -2.62 15.81 4.88
N TRP A 82 -2.30 15.37 3.65
CA TRP A 82 -2.42 16.23 2.46
C TRP A 82 -3.84 16.78 2.31
N ALA A 83 -4.86 15.93 2.44
CA ALA A 83 -6.25 16.33 2.30
C ALA A 83 -6.69 17.27 3.44
N GLY A 84 -6.25 17.04 4.68
CA GLY A 84 -6.52 17.95 5.79
C GLY A 84 -5.92 19.34 5.60
N ILE A 85 -4.78 19.44 4.90
CA ILE A 85 -4.23 20.75 4.51
C ILE A 85 -5.10 21.35 3.39
N GLN A 86 -5.42 20.56 2.35
CA GLN A 86 -6.22 21.00 1.20
C GLN A 86 -7.62 21.48 1.59
N SER A 87 -8.24 20.94 2.64
CA SER A 87 -9.55 21.40 3.11
C SER A 87 -9.56 22.86 3.55
N GLY A 88 -8.39 23.45 3.86
CA GLY A 88 -8.27 24.86 4.22
C GLY A 88 -7.73 25.76 3.11
N ILE A 89 -7.15 25.22 2.05
CA ILE A 89 -6.41 26.01 1.04
C ILE A 89 -6.81 25.75 -0.41
N SER A 90 -7.51 24.65 -0.71
CA SER A 90 -7.86 24.29 -2.09
C SER A 90 -9.03 25.13 -2.59
N LEU A 91 -9.01 25.44 -3.89
CA LEU A 91 -10.12 26.08 -4.62
C LEU A 91 -11.00 25.08 -5.37
N ILE A 92 -10.63 23.80 -5.35
CA ILE A 92 -11.37 22.73 -6.03
C ILE A 92 -12.56 22.32 -5.15
N ASP A 93 -13.74 22.19 -5.77
CA ASP A 93 -14.95 21.69 -5.12
C ASP A 93 -14.85 20.17 -4.90
N PHE A 94 -14.29 19.81 -3.75
CA PHE A 94 -14.09 18.43 -3.31
C PHE A 94 -14.14 18.38 -1.78
N ASP A 95 -14.75 17.33 -1.22
CA ASP A 95 -14.83 17.14 0.24
C ASP A 95 -13.50 16.60 0.82
N TYR A 96 -12.51 17.49 0.89
CA TYR A 96 -11.19 17.20 1.45
C TYR A 96 -11.24 16.83 2.94
N SER A 97 -12.22 17.33 3.69
CA SER A 97 -12.32 17.06 5.13
C SER A 97 -12.74 15.61 5.38
N ASN A 98 -13.80 15.14 4.69
CA ASN A 98 -14.22 13.75 4.76
C ASN A 98 -13.13 12.83 4.21
N TYR A 99 -12.56 13.15 3.05
CA TYR A 99 -11.47 12.36 2.45
C TYR A 99 -10.28 12.23 3.40
N SER A 100 -9.87 13.32 4.07
CA SER A 100 -8.82 13.28 5.10
C SER A 100 -9.13 12.27 6.21
N GLY A 101 -10.34 12.31 6.75
CA GLY A 101 -10.79 11.38 7.79
C GLY A 101 -10.73 9.92 7.34
N GLU A 102 -11.25 9.61 6.15
CA GLU A 102 -11.25 8.25 5.60
C GLU A 102 -9.84 7.68 5.42
N ARG A 103 -8.93 8.48 4.82
CA ARG A 103 -7.53 8.08 4.60
C ARG A 103 -6.78 7.86 5.91
N LEU A 104 -7.00 8.70 6.92
CA LEU A 104 -6.40 8.53 8.25
C LEU A 104 -6.94 7.27 8.96
N ILE A 105 -8.24 6.99 8.86
CA ILE A 105 -8.85 5.77 9.43
C ILE A 105 -8.19 4.51 8.86
N GLU A 106 -7.92 4.47 7.56
CA GLU A 106 -7.22 3.35 6.92
C GLU A 106 -5.82 3.13 7.50
N TYR A 107 -5.04 4.20 7.65
CA TYR A 107 -3.74 4.11 8.29
C TYR A 107 -3.84 3.55 9.71
N TRP A 108 -4.76 4.05 10.53
CA TRP A 108 -4.91 3.60 11.91
C TRP A 108 -5.41 2.16 12.00
N ASN A 109 -6.30 1.73 11.09
CA ASN A 109 -6.75 0.35 10.99
C ASN A 109 -5.58 -0.59 10.62
N TRP A 110 -4.84 -0.24 9.57
CA TRP A 110 -3.64 -0.99 9.17
C TRP A 110 -2.60 -1.05 10.30
N LYS A 111 -2.29 0.09 10.94
CA LYS A 111 -1.30 0.14 12.03
C LYS A 111 -1.68 -0.77 13.20
N ARG A 112 -2.94 -0.76 13.61
CA ARG A 112 -3.45 -1.66 14.67
C ARG A 112 -3.31 -3.12 14.28
N TRP A 113 -3.69 -3.48 13.04
CA TRP A 113 -3.55 -4.83 12.53
C TRP A 113 -2.07 -5.27 12.44
N PHE A 114 -1.22 -4.43 11.84
CA PHE A 114 0.20 -4.72 11.63
C PHE A 114 0.96 -4.92 12.94
N LEU A 115 0.70 -4.07 13.95
CA LEU A 115 1.32 -4.21 15.27
C LEU A 115 0.86 -5.49 15.99
N LYS A 116 -0.44 -5.85 15.91
CA LYS A 116 -0.93 -7.12 16.46
C LYS A 116 -0.28 -8.32 15.78
N PHE A 117 -0.17 -8.29 14.45
CA PHE A 117 0.49 -9.35 13.69
C PHE A 117 1.95 -9.52 14.12
N LYS A 118 2.72 -8.42 14.16
CA LYS A 118 4.13 -8.42 14.61
C LYS A 118 4.34 -8.92 16.04
N LEU A 119 3.40 -8.66 16.95
CA LEU A 119 3.46 -9.16 18.33
C LEU A 119 3.21 -10.68 18.37
N ASN A 120 2.26 -11.18 17.58
CA ASN A 120 1.93 -12.60 17.52
C ASN A 120 2.96 -13.45 16.77
N SER A 121 3.80 -12.85 15.91
CA SER A 121 4.91 -13.55 15.23
C SER A 121 6.20 -13.65 16.05
N LYS A 122 6.22 -13.13 17.29
CA LYS A 122 7.39 -13.14 18.20
C LYS A 122 7.26 -14.13 19.36
N ILE A 123 6.19 -14.93 19.39
CA ILE A 123 5.93 -16.04 20.33
C ILE A 123 5.92 -17.31 19.51
#